data_AF-A0A256HX52-F1
#
_entry.id   AF-A0A256HX52-F1
#
_cell.length_a   1.000
_cell.length_b   1.000
_cell.length_c   1.000
_cell.angle_alpha   90.00
_cell.angle_beta   90.00
_cell.angle_gamma   90.00
#
_symmetry.space_group_name_H-M   'P 1'
#
loop_
_entity.id
_entity.type
_entity.pdbx_description
1 polymer ?
#
loop_
_entity_poly.entity_id
_entity_poly.type
_entity_poly.pdbx_seq_one_letter_code
_entity_poly.pdbx_strand_id
1 'polypeptide(L)'
;MLAAMSAETRVEEVREQIANRLGEPDQFRFPNGWTTSSSWKRAQAAPSNVGPVNPAEFDVLLGYVDEDGISKHRVLFALYEGDLVAECECDGYRFRSWCAHVALLWWKWSREQLAVTNLETGRTYLSPPWWWQRDGVEAQTELQVSNDRPLAADGGVDQ
;
A
#
# COMPACT_ATOMS: atom_id res chain seq x y z
N MET A 1 29.59 -10.47 9.72
CA MET A 1 29.88 -9.23 8.96
C MET A 1 29.67 -9.41 7.45
N LEU A 2 29.99 -10.56 6.83
CA LEU A 2 29.80 -10.77 5.39
C LEU A 2 28.34 -10.69 4.87
N ALA A 3 27.35 -11.21 5.62
CA ALA A 3 25.96 -11.22 5.16
C ALA A 3 25.29 -9.83 5.13
N ALA A 4 25.70 -8.92 6.02
CA ALA A 4 25.16 -7.56 6.07
C ALA A 4 25.69 -6.72 4.89
N MET A 5 26.99 -6.85 4.58
CA MET A 5 27.61 -6.17 3.43
C MET A 5 26.95 -6.59 2.12
N SER A 6 26.63 -7.88 1.94
CA SER A 6 25.93 -8.36 0.74
C SER A 6 24.49 -7.83 0.62
N ALA A 7 23.82 -7.53 1.74
CA ALA A 7 22.49 -6.93 1.73
C ALA A 7 22.57 -5.43 1.39
N GLU A 8 23.54 -4.71 1.97
CA GLU A 8 23.80 -3.30 1.70
C GLU A 8 24.18 -3.06 0.22
N THR A 9 25.07 -3.88 -0.34
CA THR A 9 25.43 -3.79 -1.77
C THR A 9 24.23 -4.07 -2.67
N ARG A 10 23.38 -5.04 -2.30
CA ARG A 10 22.18 -5.38 -3.07
C ARG A 10 21.12 -4.28 -3.02
N VAL A 11 20.97 -3.58 -1.90
CA VAL A 11 20.06 -2.42 -1.81
C VAL A 11 20.57 -1.30 -2.72
N GLU A 12 21.86 -1.00 -2.70
CA GLU A 12 22.43 0.07 -3.54
C GLU A 12 22.31 -0.24 -5.03
N GLU A 13 22.65 -1.47 -5.45
CA GLU A 13 22.46 -1.91 -6.84
C GLU A 13 21.01 -1.75 -7.32
N VAL A 14 20.05 -2.13 -6.46
CA VAL A 14 18.62 -1.98 -6.77
C VAL A 14 18.21 -0.52 -6.79
N ARG A 15 18.71 0.30 -5.86
CA ARG A 15 18.45 1.74 -5.84
C ARG A 15 18.91 2.39 -7.14
N GLU A 16 20.13 2.12 -7.60
CA GLU A 16 20.65 2.64 -8.87
C GLU A 16 19.81 2.15 -10.06
N GLN A 17 19.42 0.88 -10.07
CA GLN A 17 18.58 0.32 -11.14
C GLN A 17 17.19 0.98 -11.18
N ILE A 18 16.58 1.22 -10.03
CA ILE A 18 15.28 1.90 -9.91
C ILE A 18 15.42 3.38 -10.29
N ALA A 19 16.46 4.08 -9.85
CA ALA A 19 16.73 5.48 -10.24
C ALA A 19 16.87 5.62 -11.76
N ASN A 20 17.63 4.72 -12.40
CA ASN A 20 17.80 4.70 -13.85
C ASN A 20 16.51 4.37 -14.62
N ARG A 21 15.59 3.60 -14.02
CA ARG A 21 14.31 3.21 -14.60
C ARG A 21 13.24 4.28 -14.45
N LEU A 22 13.18 4.96 -13.30
CA LEU A 22 12.08 5.86 -12.94
C LEU A 22 12.25 7.29 -13.46
N GLY A 23 13.45 7.76 -13.79
CA GLY A 23 13.65 9.18 -14.12
C GLY A 23 13.35 10.08 -12.92
N GLU A 24 12.47 11.09 -13.05
CA GLU A 24 11.81 11.73 -11.89
C GLU A 24 10.60 10.86 -11.50
N PRO A 25 10.55 10.26 -10.30
CA PRO A 25 9.57 9.22 -10.02
C PRO A 25 8.15 9.79 -9.92
N ASP A 26 7.24 9.26 -10.74
CA ASP A 26 5.79 9.41 -10.51
C ASP A 26 5.46 8.69 -9.19
N GLN A 27 5.31 9.47 -8.12
CA GLN A 27 4.96 8.98 -6.79
C GLN A 27 3.67 8.16 -6.84
N PHE A 28 3.62 7.04 -6.11
CA PHE A 28 2.39 6.27 -6.04
C PHE A 28 1.30 7.07 -5.33
N ARG A 29 0.18 7.31 -6.02
CA ARG A 29 -1.01 7.97 -5.48
C ARG A 29 -2.20 7.01 -5.49
N PHE A 30 -2.92 6.97 -4.38
CA PHE A 30 -4.15 6.20 -4.28
C PHE A 30 -5.26 6.90 -5.08
N PRO A 31 -5.94 6.23 -6.02
CA PRO A 31 -7.06 6.86 -6.72
C PRO A 31 -8.28 7.00 -5.80
N ASN A 32 -9.09 8.02 -6.04
CA ASN A 32 -10.32 8.25 -5.26
C ASN A 32 -11.24 7.02 -5.27
N GLY A 33 -11.74 6.65 -4.09
CA GLY A 33 -12.63 5.49 -3.91
C GLY A 33 -11.95 4.12 -4.04
N TRP A 34 -10.61 4.04 -4.03
CA TRP A 34 -9.87 2.78 -4.15
C TRP A 34 -10.29 1.71 -3.14
N THR A 35 -10.72 2.10 -1.93
CA THR A 35 -11.23 1.20 -0.87
C THR A 35 -12.55 0.52 -1.24
N THR A 36 -13.30 1.04 -2.21
CA THR A 36 -14.55 0.43 -2.68
C THR A 36 -14.35 -0.37 -3.98
N SER A 37 -13.17 -0.26 -4.58
CA SER A 37 -12.84 -0.89 -5.86
C SER A 37 -12.86 -2.42 -5.81
N SER A 38 -13.13 -3.04 -6.95
CA SER A 38 -13.02 -4.49 -7.11
C SER A 38 -11.59 -4.98 -6.86
N SER A 39 -10.57 -4.20 -7.24
CA SER A 39 -9.16 -4.48 -6.94
C SER A 39 -8.91 -4.65 -5.44
N TRP A 40 -9.44 -3.73 -4.62
CA TRP A 40 -9.28 -3.78 -3.16
C TRP A 40 -10.05 -4.92 -2.51
N LYS A 41 -11.29 -5.18 -2.96
CA LYS A 41 -12.09 -6.30 -2.46
C LYS A 41 -11.41 -7.64 -2.77
N ARG A 42 -10.90 -7.80 -4.00
CA ARG A 42 -10.19 -9.01 -4.43
C ARG A 42 -8.91 -9.24 -3.63
N ALA A 43 -8.12 -8.20 -3.38
CA ALA A 43 -6.91 -8.29 -2.57
C ALA A 43 -7.14 -8.84 -1.16
N GLN A 44 -8.35 -8.66 -0.60
CA GLN A 44 -8.70 -9.14 0.74
C GLN A 44 -9.28 -10.56 0.73
N ALA A 45 -9.99 -10.95 -0.34
CA ALA A 45 -10.77 -12.18 -0.37
C ALA A 45 -10.10 -13.34 -1.13
N ALA A 46 -9.32 -13.04 -2.16
CA ALA A 46 -8.77 -14.08 -3.02
C ALA A 46 -7.56 -14.79 -2.40
N PRO A 47 -7.38 -16.10 -2.66
CA PRO A 47 -6.16 -16.80 -2.30
C PRO A 47 -4.94 -16.10 -2.88
N SER A 48 -3.91 -15.89 -2.05
CA SER A 48 -2.74 -15.14 -2.47
C SER A 48 -1.45 -15.56 -1.78
N ASN A 49 -0.34 -15.36 -2.46
CA ASN A 49 1.00 -15.55 -1.95
C ASN A 49 1.91 -14.40 -2.45
N VAL A 50 2.82 -13.93 -1.60
CA VAL A 50 3.75 -12.84 -1.92
C VAL A 50 5.14 -13.28 -1.47
N GLY A 51 6.10 -13.20 -2.40
CA GLY A 51 7.51 -13.49 -2.12
C GLY A 51 8.40 -12.32 -2.52
N PRO A 52 9.38 -11.91 -1.67
CA PRO A 52 10.35 -10.90 -2.06
C PRO A 52 11.27 -11.46 -3.16
N VAL A 53 11.46 -10.68 -4.23
CA VAL A 53 12.42 -10.99 -5.30
C VAL A 53 13.74 -10.29 -5.01
N ASN A 54 13.66 -9.02 -4.64
CA ASN A 54 14.77 -8.17 -4.21
C ASN A 54 14.20 -7.12 -3.21
N PRO A 55 15.03 -6.21 -2.66
CA PRO A 55 14.55 -5.20 -1.72
C PRO A 55 13.40 -4.31 -2.20
N ALA A 56 13.19 -4.16 -3.51
CA ALA A 56 12.18 -3.30 -4.10
C ALA A 56 11.00 -4.04 -4.77
N GLU A 57 11.17 -5.31 -5.15
CA GLU A 57 10.23 -6.03 -5.99
C GLU A 57 9.75 -7.32 -5.33
N PHE A 58 8.47 -7.63 -5.58
CA PHE A 58 7.79 -8.81 -5.07
C PHE A 58 7.15 -9.60 -6.21
N ASP A 59 7.30 -10.91 -6.16
CA ASP A 59 6.48 -11.82 -6.96
C ASP A 59 5.15 -11.99 -6.23
N VAL A 60 4.07 -11.53 -6.87
CA VAL A 60 2.71 -11.59 -6.33
C VAL A 60 1.90 -12.63 -7.09
N LEU A 61 1.44 -13.65 -6.36
CA LEU A 61 0.49 -14.64 -6.82
C LEU A 61 -0.89 -14.28 -6.26
N LEU A 62 -1.84 -14.00 -7.14
CA LEU A 62 -3.22 -13.66 -6.76
C LEU A 62 -4.20 -14.45 -7.62
N GLY A 63 -5.00 -15.28 -6.95
CA GLY A 63 -6.08 -16.06 -7.55
C GLY A 63 -7.30 -15.21 -7.90
N TYR A 64 -8.29 -15.83 -8.54
CA TYR A 64 -9.66 -15.31 -8.62
C TYR A 64 -10.50 -15.90 -7.49
N VAL A 65 -11.56 -15.21 -7.09
CA VAL A 65 -12.43 -15.69 -6.01
C VAL A 65 -13.21 -16.94 -6.44
N ASP A 66 -13.52 -17.05 -7.75
CA ASP A 66 -14.42 -18.07 -8.29
C ASP A 66 -13.81 -18.90 -9.44
N GLU A 67 -12.50 -18.77 -9.70
CA GLU A 67 -11.80 -19.50 -10.78
C GLU A 67 -10.42 -20.01 -10.31
N ASP A 68 -10.02 -21.19 -10.80
CA ASP A 68 -8.73 -21.83 -10.50
C ASP A 68 -7.50 -21.13 -11.15
N GLY A 69 -7.70 -19.94 -11.72
CA GLY A 69 -6.64 -19.14 -12.32
C GLY A 69 -5.83 -18.38 -11.27
N ILE A 70 -4.52 -18.61 -11.22
CA ILE A 70 -3.58 -17.80 -10.43
C ILE A 70 -2.79 -16.89 -11.37
N SER A 71 -2.85 -15.59 -11.15
CA SER A 71 -2.02 -14.62 -11.86
C SER A 71 -0.72 -14.40 -11.07
N LYS A 72 0.43 -14.56 -11.74
CA LYS A 72 1.75 -14.21 -11.19
C LYS A 72 2.24 -12.91 -11.84
N HIS A 73 2.53 -11.90 -11.04
CA HIS A 73 3.10 -10.64 -11.51
C HIS A 73 4.28 -10.20 -10.65
N ARG A 74 5.27 -9.57 -11.28
CA ARG A 74 6.31 -8.85 -10.56
C ARG A 74 5.83 -7.44 -10.29
N VAL A 75 5.92 -7.02 -9.04
CA VAL A 75 5.43 -5.73 -8.57
C VAL A 75 6.55 -5.00 -7.87
N LEU A 76 6.87 -3.81 -8.35
CA LEU A 76 7.71 -2.86 -7.64
C LEU A 76 6.89 -2.27 -6.48
N PHE A 77 7.44 -2.29 -5.27
CA PHE A 77 6.80 -1.79 -4.06
C PHE A 77 7.86 -1.47 -2.99
N ALA A 78 8.33 -0.22 -2.96
CA ALA A 78 9.45 0.19 -2.11
C ALA A 78 9.30 1.63 -1.63
N LEU A 79 10.04 2.01 -0.58
CA LEU A 79 10.20 3.42 -0.24
C LEU A 79 11.42 3.98 -0.97
N TYR A 80 11.24 5.06 -1.72
CA TYR A 80 12.29 5.73 -2.48
C TYR A 80 12.07 7.24 -2.40
N GLU A 81 13.11 8.00 -2.07
CA GLU A 81 13.06 9.46 -1.86
C GLU A 81 11.96 9.90 -0.87
N GLY A 82 11.74 9.10 0.17
CA GLY A 82 10.70 9.33 1.19
C GLY A 82 9.27 8.92 0.79
N ASP A 83 9.03 8.59 -0.47
CA ASP A 83 7.72 8.22 -1.00
C ASP A 83 7.57 6.72 -1.25
N LEU A 84 6.33 6.26 -1.36
CA LEU A 84 6.04 4.90 -1.81
C LEU A 84 6.08 4.91 -3.33
N VAL A 85 6.94 4.09 -3.90
CA VAL A 85 6.92 3.78 -5.33
C VAL A 85 6.28 2.42 -5.52
N ALA A 86 5.32 2.34 -6.44
CA ALA A 86 4.63 1.10 -6.74
C ALA A 86 4.28 0.99 -8.22
N GLU A 87 4.66 -0.14 -8.84
CA GLU A 87 4.39 -0.39 -10.26
C GLU A 87 4.07 -1.87 -10.50
N CYS A 88 3.06 -2.12 -11.32
CA CYS A 88 2.69 -3.46 -11.74
C CYS A 88 2.31 -3.42 -13.23
N GLU A 89 2.89 -4.31 -14.03
CA GLU A 89 2.70 -4.41 -15.48
C GLU A 89 1.36 -5.04 -15.90
N CYS A 90 0.37 -5.17 -15.00
CA CYS A 90 -0.87 -5.85 -15.35
C CYS A 90 -1.80 -4.99 -16.23
N ASP A 91 -2.13 -5.49 -17.41
CA ASP A 91 -2.96 -4.80 -18.40
C ASP A 91 -4.47 -5.02 -18.23
N GLY A 92 -4.89 -5.99 -17.39
CA GLY A 92 -6.29 -6.44 -17.32
C GLY A 92 -7.08 -6.12 -16.05
N TYR A 93 -6.42 -5.69 -14.97
CA TYR A 93 -7.05 -5.57 -13.63
C TYR A 93 -6.73 -4.26 -12.92
N ARG A 94 -6.86 -3.15 -13.64
CA ARG A 94 -6.66 -1.79 -13.12
C ARG A 94 -8.00 -1.09 -12.94
N PHE A 95 -8.23 -0.53 -11.74
CA PHE A 95 -9.24 0.50 -11.52
C PHE A 95 -8.53 1.85 -11.40
N ARG A 96 -8.55 2.70 -12.43
CA ARG A 96 -7.84 4.00 -12.42
C ARG A 96 -6.38 3.86 -11.98
N SER A 97 -5.63 2.98 -12.63
CA SER A 97 -4.24 2.63 -12.29
C SER A 97 -4.02 1.89 -10.96
N TRP A 98 -5.07 1.64 -10.16
CA TRP A 98 -5.01 0.78 -8.97
C TRP A 98 -5.24 -0.69 -9.29
N CYS A 99 -4.16 -1.48 -9.23
CA CYS A 99 -4.24 -2.90 -9.48
C CYS A 99 -4.43 -3.74 -8.22
N ALA A 100 -5.00 -4.93 -8.41
CA ALA A 100 -5.24 -5.87 -7.30
C ALA A 100 -3.93 -6.38 -6.65
N HIS A 101 -2.80 -6.38 -7.37
CA HIS A 101 -1.51 -6.82 -6.82
C HIS A 101 -0.89 -5.77 -5.91
N VAL A 102 -0.87 -4.50 -6.30
CA VAL A 102 -0.44 -3.37 -5.44
C VAL A 102 -1.40 -3.25 -4.25
N ALA A 103 -2.70 -3.44 -4.47
CA ALA A 103 -3.69 -3.53 -3.41
C ALA A 103 -3.36 -4.61 -2.38
N LEU A 104 -2.97 -5.80 -2.83
CA LEU A 104 -2.58 -6.89 -1.93
C LEU A 104 -1.31 -6.54 -1.12
N LEU A 105 -0.28 -5.98 -1.76
CA LEU A 105 0.94 -5.57 -1.06
C LEU A 105 0.63 -4.52 0.01
N TRP A 106 -0.18 -3.51 -0.34
CA TRP A 106 -0.64 -2.51 0.62
C TRP A 106 -1.42 -3.15 1.78
N TRP A 107 -2.38 -4.04 1.48
CA TRP A 107 -3.17 -4.74 2.51
C TRP A 107 -2.28 -5.51 3.47
N LYS A 108 -1.34 -6.31 2.97
CA LYS A 108 -0.41 -7.08 3.81
C LYS A 108 0.51 -6.18 4.62
N TRP A 109 1.06 -5.11 4.02
CA TRP A 109 1.94 -4.17 4.72
C TRP A 109 1.21 -3.42 5.83
N SER A 110 -0.02 -2.96 5.58
CA SER A 110 -0.85 -2.29 6.59
C SER A 110 -1.23 -3.17 7.79
N ARG A 111 -0.99 -4.49 7.68
CA ARG A 111 -1.31 -5.50 8.70
C ARG A 111 -0.05 -6.20 9.24
N GLU A 112 1.13 -5.66 8.98
CA GLU A 112 2.41 -6.22 9.44
C GLU A 112 2.72 -7.62 8.90
N GLN A 113 2.15 -7.96 7.74
CA GLN A 113 2.33 -9.24 7.06
C GLN A 113 3.31 -9.15 5.87
N LEU A 114 3.88 -7.98 5.64
CA LEU A 114 4.86 -7.70 4.60
C LEU A 114 5.87 -6.69 5.12
N ALA A 115 7.13 -6.83 4.72
CA ALA A 115 8.19 -5.91 5.07
C ALA A 115 8.62 -5.14 3.82
N VAL A 116 8.67 -3.80 3.88
CA VAL A 116 9.00 -2.92 2.75
C VAL A 116 10.30 -2.21 3.02
N THR A 117 11.21 -2.20 2.05
CA THR A 117 12.54 -1.58 2.21
C THR A 117 12.53 -0.14 1.71
N ASN A 118 13.12 0.75 2.50
CA ASN A 118 13.54 2.07 2.06
C ASN A 118 14.90 1.94 1.40
N LEU A 119 14.94 2.22 0.09
CA LEU A 119 16.12 2.00 -0.74
C LEU A 119 17.23 3.03 -0.49
N GLU A 120 16.91 4.19 0.09
CA GLU A 120 17.92 5.20 0.44
C GLU A 120 18.66 4.86 1.73
N THR A 121 17.96 4.27 2.70
CA THR A 121 18.49 4.00 4.04
C THR A 121 18.79 2.52 4.28
N GLY A 122 18.35 1.64 3.37
CA GLY A 122 18.37 0.18 3.53
C GLY A 122 17.48 -0.36 4.65
N ARG A 123 16.68 0.49 5.31
CA ARG A 123 15.83 0.08 6.43
C ARG A 123 14.56 -0.61 5.92
N THR A 124 14.19 -1.71 6.55
CA THR A 124 12.93 -2.40 6.25
C THR A 124 11.87 -2.09 7.32
N TYR A 125 10.66 -1.77 6.87
CA TYR A 125 9.52 -1.40 7.70
C TYR A 125 8.41 -2.44 7.58
N LEU A 126 7.93 -2.95 8.72
CA LEU A 126 6.81 -3.90 8.77
C LEU A 126 5.45 -3.23 8.60
N SER A 127 5.36 -1.92 8.82
CA SER A 127 4.16 -1.13 8.63
C SER A 127 4.49 0.22 7.98
N PRO A 128 3.51 0.88 7.33
CA PRO A 128 3.70 2.22 6.79
C PRO A 128 4.19 3.19 7.88
N PRO A 129 5.31 3.90 7.66
CA PRO A 129 5.80 4.88 8.62
C PRO A 129 4.79 6.01 8.87
N TRP A 130 4.78 6.56 10.08
CA TRP A 130 3.86 7.63 10.48
C TRP A 130 3.98 8.92 9.67
N TRP A 131 5.14 9.16 9.04
CA TRP A 131 5.37 10.31 8.16
C TRP A 131 4.86 10.09 6.73
N TRP A 132 4.55 8.85 6.34
CA TRP A 132 4.04 8.54 5.01
C TRP A 132 2.55 8.87 4.96
N GLN A 133 2.17 9.87 4.16
CA GLN A 133 0.78 10.29 4.03
C GLN A 133 0.06 9.48 2.96
N ARG A 134 -1.12 8.95 3.32
CA ARG A 134 -2.05 8.32 2.37
C ARG A 134 -2.77 9.36 1.55
N ASP A 135 -2.02 10.09 0.75
CA ASP A 135 -2.59 11.06 -0.17
C ASP A 135 -3.24 10.33 -1.35
N GLY A 136 -4.49 9.91 -1.14
CA GLY A 136 -5.56 10.09 -2.12
C GLY A 136 -6.47 11.17 -1.57
N VAL A 137 -7.27 11.85 -2.39
CA VAL A 137 -8.21 12.89 -1.95
C VAL A 137 -9.37 12.26 -1.17
N GLU A 138 -9.09 11.74 0.02
CA GLU A 138 -9.99 11.43 1.13
C GLU A 138 -9.22 11.52 2.47
N ALA A 139 -8.28 12.46 2.57
CA ALA A 139 -8.01 13.16 3.83
C ALA A 139 -9.08 14.25 4.04
N GLN A 140 -10.35 13.85 4.00
CA GLN A 140 -11.43 14.60 4.64
C GLN A 140 -11.81 13.80 5.89
N THR A 141 -11.07 14.05 6.97
CA THR A 141 -11.72 14.34 8.26
C THR A 141 -12.97 15.16 7.94
N GLU A 142 -14.17 14.68 8.19
CA GLU A 142 -14.81 14.83 9.50
C GLU A 142 -15.79 13.66 9.73
N LEU A 143 -15.47 12.81 10.71
CA LEU A 143 -16.54 12.25 11.54
C LEU A 143 -17.21 13.45 12.22
N GLN A 144 -18.33 13.92 11.69
CA GLN A 144 -19.27 14.70 12.46
C GLN A 144 -19.77 13.81 13.60
N VAL A 145 -19.07 13.85 14.73
CA VAL A 145 -19.64 13.45 16.01
C VAL A 145 -20.69 14.51 16.32
N SER A 146 -21.93 14.25 15.92
CA SER A 146 -23.09 14.98 16.43
C SER A 146 -23.18 14.70 17.92
N ASN A 147 -22.53 15.55 18.72
CA ASN A 147 -22.71 15.61 20.16
C ASN A 147 -23.89 16.54 20.47
N ASP A 148 -25.07 16.21 19.94
CA ASP A 148 -26.32 16.79 20.44
C ASP A 148 -26.76 15.98 21.67
N ARG A 149 -26.17 16.36 22.79
CA ARG A 149 -26.60 15.99 24.14
C ARG A 149 -28.02 16.56 24.33
N PRO A 150 -29.04 15.76 24.68
CA PRO A 150 -30.29 16.33 25.16
C PRO A 150 -30.00 17.04 26.49
N LEU A 151 -30.06 18.37 26.47
CA LEU A 151 -30.14 19.15 27.70
C LEU A 151 -31.46 18.76 28.39
N ALA A 152 -31.34 18.22 29.59
CA ALA A 152 -32.45 18.04 30.50
C ALA A 152 -33.16 19.40 30.68
N ALA A 153 -34.48 19.39 30.55
CA ALA A 153 -35.34 20.48 31.00
C ALA A 153 -36.05 19.99 32.27
N ASP A 154 -35.38 20.19 33.39
CA ASP A 154 -35.91 20.18 34.73
C ASP A 154 -36.42 21.58 35.09
N GLY A 155 -37.65 21.65 35.61
CA GLY A 155 -38.18 22.83 36.32
C GLY A 155 -39.49 23.37 35.78
N GLY A 156 -40.61 22.97 36.40
CA GLY A 156 -41.93 23.57 36.18
C GLY A 156 -42.11 24.91 36.90
N VAL A 157 -43.27 25.56 36.69
CA VAL A 157 -44.14 26.20 37.70
C VAL A 157 -45.42 26.73 37.04
N ASP A 158 -46.48 26.75 37.86
CA ASP A 158 -47.86 27.21 37.67
C ASP A 158 -48.10 28.50 36.86
N GLN A 159 -49.19 28.49 36.07
CA GLN A 159 -50.41 29.30 36.32
C GLN A 159 -51.57 28.90 35.39
#